data_AF-A0A0H3FW90-F1
#
_entry.id   AF-A0A0H3FW90-F1
#
_cell.length_a   1.000
_cell.length_b   1.000
_cell.length_c   1.000
_cell.angle_alpha   90.00
_cell.angle_beta   90.00
_cell.angle_gamma   90.00
#
_symmetry.space_group_name_H-M   'P 1'
#
loop_
_entity.id
_entity.type
_entity.pdbx_description
1 polymer ?
#
loop_
_entity_poly.entity_id
_entity_poly.type
_entity_poly.pdbx_seq_one_letter_code
_entity_poly.pdbx_strand_id
1 'polypeptide(L)'
;MKTRVFLAAMIAVSLAGCEAPPKPQITDDTIETTQVNGVNLTHRHIVVPPTEFTPINAEYRALYSAAVMSQAGYGGKVIVQLVPGANYIALGQAQDGWIALANEGQENLIGYAPANAVVKSELYDKTVREQSKRPKARKKATCVSVDGNTKACKNGNNGTWILD
;
A
#
# COMPACT_ATOMS: atom_id res chain seq x y z
N MET A 1 25.40 61.25 68.27
CA MET A 1 24.04 61.35 67.67
C MET A 1 24.08 60.51 66.40
N LYS A 2 23.55 59.27 66.38
CA LYS A 2 22.12 58.90 66.18
C LYS A 2 21.62 59.56 64.90
N THR A 3 21.62 58.86 63.76
CA THR A 3 20.48 58.02 63.35
C THR A 3 20.88 56.89 62.39
N ARG A 4 20.30 55.72 62.67
CA ARG A 4 20.26 54.53 61.80
C ARG A 4 19.11 54.72 60.81
N VAL A 5 19.35 54.51 59.51
CA VAL A 5 18.26 54.23 58.56
C VAL A 5 18.73 53.07 57.67
N PHE A 6 18.28 51.88 58.06
CA PHE A 6 18.30 50.68 57.23
C PHE A 6 17.18 50.82 56.19
N LEU A 7 17.52 50.72 54.90
CA LEU A 7 16.52 50.45 53.86
C LEU A 7 17.05 49.30 52.98
N ALA A 8 16.77 48.08 53.42
CA ALA A 8 17.00 46.87 52.63
C ALA A 8 15.82 46.72 51.66
N ALA A 9 16.02 47.11 50.40
CA ALA A 9 15.05 46.86 49.34
C ALA A 9 15.15 45.38 48.92
N MET A 10 14.30 44.54 49.51
CA MET A 10 14.11 43.16 49.06
C MET A 10 13.34 43.19 47.72
N ILE A 11 14.06 43.02 46.61
CA ILE A 11 13.43 42.77 45.30
C ILE A 11 13.07 41.29 45.28
N ALA A 12 11.82 40.98 45.56
CA ALA A 12 11.24 39.66 45.29
C ALA A 12 11.16 39.50 43.77
N VAL A 13 12.11 38.79 43.19
CA VAL A 13 12.04 38.32 41.80
C VAL A 13 10.91 37.30 41.74
N SER A 14 9.76 37.73 41.24
CA SER A 14 8.67 36.84 40.86
C SER A 14 9.16 35.93 39.73
N LEU A 15 9.45 34.68 40.06
CA LEU A 15 9.47 33.58 39.11
C LEU A 15 8.04 33.44 38.56
N ALA A 16 7.69 34.26 37.57
CA ALA A 16 6.59 33.95 36.68
C ALA A 16 6.93 32.59 36.07
N GLY A 17 6.15 31.57 36.42
CA GLY A 17 6.34 30.22 35.94
C GLY A 17 6.45 30.25 34.42
N CYS A 18 7.60 29.83 33.90
CA CYS A 18 7.66 29.29 32.55
C CYS A 18 6.79 28.03 32.59
N GLU A 19 5.49 28.19 32.31
CA GLU A 19 4.66 27.07 31.92
C GLU A 19 5.33 26.51 30.66
N ALA A 20 6.04 25.40 30.83
CA ALA A 20 6.78 24.79 29.75
C ALA A 20 5.81 24.61 28.57
N PRO A 21 6.18 25.00 27.35
CA PRO A 21 5.29 24.88 26.20
C PRO A 21 4.75 23.45 26.17
N PRO A 22 3.42 23.27 25.99
CA PRO A 22 2.81 21.95 26.04
C PRO A 22 3.56 21.04 25.07
N LYS A 23 4.00 19.88 25.57
CA LYS A 23 4.72 18.91 24.74
C LYS A 23 3.91 18.68 23.47
N PRO A 24 4.54 18.70 22.27
CA PRO A 24 3.84 18.44 21.03
C PRO A 24 3.04 17.14 21.16
N GLN A 25 1.73 17.22 20.97
CA GLN A 25 0.89 16.03 20.99
C GLN A 25 1.18 15.25 19.71
N ILE A 26 1.75 14.05 19.85
CA ILE A 26 1.94 13.15 18.73
C ILE A 26 0.57 12.59 18.34
N THR A 27 0.10 12.97 17.16
CA THR A 27 -1.13 12.48 16.54
C THR A 27 -0.81 11.55 15.38
N ASP A 28 -1.81 10.80 14.91
CA ASP A 28 -1.72 9.91 13.74
C ASP A 28 -1.19 10.63 12.47
N ASP A 29 -1.34 11.95 12.37
CA ASP A 29 -0.87 12.80 11.27
C ASP A 29 0.56 13.33 11.41
N THR A 30 1.20 13.08 12.55
CA THR A 30 2.56 13.57 12.81
C THR A 30 3.52 12.97 11.81
N ILE A 31 4.29 13.80 11.10
CA ILE A 31 5.25 13.34 10.09
C ILE A 31 6.57 13.03 10.77
N GLU A 32 7.06 11.82 10.54
CA GLU A 32 8.31 11.30 11.10
C GLU A 32 9.16 10.71 9.99
N THR A 33 10.47 10.70 10.20
CA THR A 33 11.42 10.05 9.29
C THR A 33 12.13 8.94 10.04
N THR A 34 11.97 7.71 9.56
CA THR A 34 12.61 6.52 10.12
C THR A 34 13.60 5.95 9.12
N GLN A 35 14.78 5.51 9.59
CA GLN A 35 15.74 4.83 8.73
C GLN A 35 15.58 3.31 8.83
N VAL A 36 15.41 2.64 7.70
CA VAL A 36 15.34 1.18 7.58
C VAL A 36 16.29 0.72 6.49
N ASN A 37 17.19 -0.21 6.82
CA ASN A 37 18.23 -0.71 5.90
C ASN A 37 19.06 0.41 5.23
N GLY A 38 19.28 1.53 5.94
CA GLY A 38 20.00 2.70 5.41
C GLY A 38 19.17 3.62 4.50
N VAL A 39 17.87 3.36 4.36
CA VAL A 39 16.92 4.16 3.57
C VAL A 39 16.06 4.99 4.51
N ASN A 40 15.98 6.30 4.27
CA ASN A 40 15.11 7.19 5.05
C ASN A 40 13.69 7.13 4.48
N LEU A 41 12.72 6.76 5.33
CA LEU A 41 11.31 6.73 5.00
C LEU A 41 10.60 7.84 5.78
N THR A 42 10.01 8.80 5.07
CA THR A 42 9.16 9.83 5.67
C THR A 42 7.71 9.37 5.62
N HIS A 43 7.03 9.32 6.77
CA HIS A 43 5.68 8.79 6.87
C HIS A 43 4.89 9.46 8.00
N ARG A 44 3.57 9.28 7.97
CA ARG A 44 2.69 9.64 9.10
C ARG A 44 2.92 8.67 10.26
N HIS A 45 2.75 9.12 11.50
CA HIS A 45 2.93 8.32 12.71
C HIS A 45 2.02 7.10 12.76
N ILE A 46 0.83 7.16 12.14
CA ILE A 46 -0.04 5.99 11.99
C ILE A 46 0.61 4.85 11.21
N VAL A 47 1.56 5.16 10.30
CA VAL A 47 2.30 4.18 9.51
C VAL A 47 3.45 3.63 10.36
N VAL A 48 3.38 2.33 10.64
CA VAL A 48 4.44 1.62 11.35
C VAL A 48 5.58 1.35 10.38
N PRO A 49 6.82 1.76 10.70
CA PRO A 49 7.99 1.48 9.87
C PRO A 49 8.16 -0.03 9.61
N PRO A 50 8.61 -0.43 8.42
CA PRO A 50 8.82 -1.83 8.10
C PRO A 50 10.07 -2.36 8.81
N THR A 51 10.16 -3.67 9.02
CA THR A 51 11.35 -4.29 9.63
C THR A 51 12.49 -4.44 8.63
N GLU A 52 12.15 -4.61 7.35
CA GLU A 52 13.09 -4.69 6.24
C GLU A 52 12.56 -3.85 5.07
N PHE A 53 13.47 -3.32 4.26
CA PHE A 53 13.09 -2.47 3.14
C PHE A 53 14.07 -2.62 1.97
N THR A 54 13.52 -2.83 0.77
CA THR A 54 14.26 -2.89 -0.48
C THR A 54 13.74 -1.79 -1.42
N PRO A 55 14.53 -0.75 -1.73
CA PRO A 55 14.11 0.34 -2.60
C PRO A 55 13.69 -0.13 -4.00
N ILE A 56 12.63 0.51 -4.53
CA ILE A 56 12.15 0.30 -5.90
C ILE A 56 12.15 1.64 -6.65
N ASN A 57 11.53 2.67 -6.07
CA ASN A 57 11.43 4.03 -6.63
C ASN A 57 10.95 4.06 -8.09
N ALA A 58 9.79 3.45 -8.35
CA ALA A 58 9.22 3.42 -9.69
C ALA A 58 7.70 3.63 -9.67
N GLU A 59 7.16 4.05 -10.81
CA GLU A 59 5.73 4.24 -10.99
C GLU A 59 5.01 2.89 -11.11
N TYR A 60 3.95 2.75 -10.32
CA TYR A 60 3.07 1.59 -10.31
C TYR A 60 1.62 2.05 -10.50
N ARG A 61 0.79 1.14 -11.00
CA ARG A 61 -0.65 1.34 -11.14
C ARG A 61 -1.41 0.27 -10.37
N ALA A 62 -2.48 0.69 -9.71
CA ALA A 62 -3.35 -0.23 -8.98
C ALA A 62 -4.18 -1.08 -9.96
N LEU A 63 -4.15 -2.39 -9.79
CA LEU A 63 -4.92 -3.35 -10.60
C LEU A 63 -6.38 -3.43 -10.17
N TYR A 64 -6.64 -3.29 -8.87
CA TYR A 64 -7.96 -3.32 -8.26
C TYR A 64 -7.99 -2.48 -6.98
N SER A 65 -9.16 -2.31 -6.39
CA SER A 65 -9.30 -1.54 -5.14
C SER A 65 -8.85 -2.40 -3.96
N ALA A 66 -7.65 -2.11 -3.46
CA ALA A 66 -7.04 -2.82 -2.34
C ALA A 66 -6.81 -1.86 -1.17
N ALA A 67 -6.87 -2.39 0.05
CA ALA A 67 -6.55 -1.61 1.24
C ALA A 67 -5.05 -1.31 1.30
N VAL A 68 -4.74 -0.03 1.51
CA VAL A 68 -3.41 0.43 1.94
C VAL A 68 -3.40 0.40 3.46
N MET A 69 -2.54 -0.46 3.99
CA MET A 69 -2.43 -0.78 5.40
C MET A 69 -1.39 0.09 6.09
N SER A 70 -1.60 0.35 7.38
CA SER A 70 -0.69 1.11 8.21
C SER A 70 0.59 0.37 8.59
N GLN A 71 0.64 -0.95 8.41
CA GLN A 71 1.84 -1.77 8.56
C GLN A 71 1.90 -2.76 7.40
N ALA A 72 3.08 -3.26 7.07
CA ALA A 72 3.23 -4.34 6.10
C ALA A 72 2.62 -5.62 6.67
N GLY A 73 1.44 -5.99 6.19
CA GLY A 73 0.66 -7.11 6.70
C GLY A 73 -0.82 -6.78 6.88
N TYR A 74 -1.63 -7.83 7.02
CA TYR A 74 -3.09 -7.69 7.19
C TYR A 74 -3.51 -7.25 8.61
N GLY A 75 -2.57 -7.18 9.56
CA GLY A 75 -2.84 -6.76 10.95
C GLY A 75 -2.93 -5.25 11.16
N GLY A 76 -2.65 -4.44 10.13
CA GLY A 76 -2.69 -2.97 10.20
C GLY A 76 -4.08 -2.36 10.19
N LYS A 77 -4.14 -1.05 10.44
CA LYS A 77 -5.33 -0.25 10.16
C LYS A 77 -5.37 0.05 8.66
N VAL A 78 -6.56 0.07 8.08
CA VAL A 78 -6.76 0.58 6.71
C VAL A 78 -6.62 2.09 6.73
N ILE A 79 -5.70 2.64 5.96
CA ILE A 79 -5.49 4.09 5.80
C ILE A 79 -6.31 4.63 4.65
N VAL A 80 -6.21 3.99 3.49
CA VAL A 80 -6.91 4.38 2.26
C VAL A 80 -7.16 3.15 1.38
N GLN A 81 -8.05 3.28 0.40
CA GLN A 81 -8.25 2.29 -0.65
C GLN A 81 -7.56 2.75 -1.93
N LEU A 82 -6.88 1.84 -2.61
CA LEU A 82 -6.34 2.11 -3.94
C LEU A 82 -7.48 2.35 -4.93
N VAL A 83 -7.25 3.30 -5.83
CA VAL A 83 -8.15 3.60 -6.94
C VAL A 83 -7.68 2.79 -8.15
N PRO A 84 -8.49 1.87 -8.71
CA PRO A 84 -8.10 1.07 -9.86
C PRO A 84 -7.62 1.94 -11.03
N GLY A 85 -6.47 1.60 -11.60
CA GLY A 85 -5.83 2.31 -12.70
C GLY A 85 -5.13 3.61 -12.33
N ALA A 86 -5.23 4.10 -11.08
CA ALA A 86 -4.49 5.28 -10.64
C ALA A 86 -3.00 4.98 -10.48
N ASN A 87 -2.17 6.02 -10.64
CA ASN A 87 -0.72 5.97 -10.48
C ASN A 87 -0.33 6.17 -9.01
N TYR A 88 0.68 5.43 -8.59
CA TYR A 88 1.33 5.54 -7.29
C TYR A 88 2.83 5.36 -7.47
N ILE A 89 3.61 5.83 -6.51
CA ILE A 89 5.05 5.58 -6.48
C ILE A 89 5.31 4.40 -5.54
N ALA A 90 5.84 3.30 -6.07
CA ALA A 90 6.35 2.23 -5.24
C ALA A 90 7.73 2.63 -4.72
N LEU A 91 7.78 3.09 -3.47
CA LEU A 91 9.03 3.48 -2.80
C LEU A 91 9.94 2.27 -2.62
N GLY A 92 9.35 1.12 -2.30
CA GLY A 92 10.09 -0.12 -2.12
C GLY A 92 9.22 -1.29 -1.71
N GLN A 93 9.86 -2.43 -1.55
CA GLN A 93 9.28 -3.64 -0.99
C GLN A 93 9.63 -3.73 0.49
N ALA A 94 8.62 -3.92 1.33
CA ALA A 94 8.72 -4.21 2.76
C ALA A 94 8.70 -5.72 3.02
N GLN A 95 8.63 -6.13 4.29
CA GLN A 95 8.52 -7.54 4.66
C GLN A 95 7.36 -8.25 3.96
N ASP A 96 7.53 -9.56 3.76
CA ASP A 96 6.53 -10.46 3.14
C ASP A 96 6.05 -10.03 1.73
N GLY A 97 6.84 -9.21 1.04
CA GLY A 97 6.52 -8.77 -0.32
C GLY A 97 5.48 -7.66 -0.38
N TRP A 98 5.19 -6.97 0.72
CA TRP A 98 4.30 -5.80 0.69
C TRP A 98 4.97 -4.64 -0.03
N ILE A 99 4.19 -3.85 -0.76
CA ILE A 99 4.69 -2.70 -1.51
C ILE A 99 4.38 -1.43 -0.72
N ALA A 100 5.44 -0.71 -0.36
CA ALA A 100 5.37 0.60 0.25
C ALA A 100 5.04 1.64 -0.83
N LEU A 101 3.92 2.33 -0.66
CA LEU A 101 3.39 3.25 -1.66
C LEU A 101 3.46 4.70 -1.19
N ALA A 102 3.63 5.61 -2.14
CA ALA A 102 3.34 7.04 -2.01
C ALA A 102 2.35 7.45 -3.11
N ASN A 103 1.69 8.59 -2.91
CA ASN A 103 0.87 9.18 -3.98
C ASN A 103 1.76 9.63 -5.15
N GLU A 104 1.18 9.76 -6.33
CA GLU A 104 1.85 10.29 -7.51
C GLU A 104 2.50 11.66 -7.21
N GLY A 105 3.77 11.81 -7.56
CA GLY A 105 4.56 13.02 -7.31
C GLY A 105 4.94 13.28 -5.85
N GLN A 106 4.69 12.33 -4.94
CA GLN A 106 5.07 12.42 -3.53
C GLN A 106 6.09 11.33 -3.15
N GLU A 107 6.94 11.64 -2.17
CA GLU A 107 7.93 10.70 -1.62
C GLU A 107 7.52 10.17 -0.24
N ASN A 108 6.47 10.73 0.35
CA ASN A 108 5.98 10.34 1.67
C ASN A 108 5.24 9.02 1.59
N LEU A 109 5.69 8.04 2.37
CA LEU A 109 5.05 6.75 2.50
C LEU A 109 3.65 6.92 3.10
N ILE A 110 2.63 6.51 2.33
CA ILE A 110 1.23 6.51 2.75
C ILE A 110 0.84 5.22 3.48
N GLY A 111 1.54 4.12 3.20
CA GLY A 111 1.31 2.81 3.78
C GLY A 111 1.66 1.69 2.80
N TYR A 112 1.12 0.49 3.05
CA TYR A 112 1.52 -0.73 2.37
C TYR A 112 0.35 -1.41 1.66
N ALA A 113 0.55 -1.85 0.43
CA ALA A 113 -0.41 -2.65 -0.32
C ALA A 113 0.16 -4.04 -0.62
N PRO A 114 -0.68 -5.08 -0.78
CA PRO A 114 -0.18 -6.39 -1.20
C PRO A 114 0.39 -6.30 -2.62
N ALA A 115 1.50 -7.00 -2.90
CA ALA A 115 2.19 -6.90 -4.20
C ALA A 115 1.32 -7.21 -5.42
N ASN A 116 0.32 -8.10 -5.28
CA ASN A 116 -0.58 -8.43 -6.37
C ASN A 116 -1.64 -7.34 -6.64
N ALA A 117 -1.76 -6.30 -5.81
CA ALA A 117 -2.69 -5.18 -6.02
C ALA A 117 -2.13 -4.10 -6.94
N VAL A 118 -0.82 -4.06 -7.14
CA VAL A 118 -0.15 -3.04 -7.95
C VAL A 118 0.78 -3.68 -8.95
N VAL A 119 1.03 -3.01 -10.06
CA VAL A 119 1.99 -3.46 -11.08
C VAL A 119 2.76 -2.25 -11.59
N LYS A 120 4.00 -2.43 -12.05
CA LYS A 120 4.74 -1.38 -12.75
C LYS A 120 3.87 -0.76 -13.85
N SER A 121 3.87 0.56 -13.96
CA SER A 121 3.00 1.28 -14.91
C SER A 121 3.13 0.77 -16.34
N GLU A 122 4.35 0.43 -16.78
CA GLU A 122 4.66 -0.11 -18.11
C GLU A 122 3.99 -1.47 -18.42
N LEU A 123 3.62 -2.23 -17.38
CA LEU A 123 3.02 -3.55 -17.51
C LEU A 123 1.49 -3.53 -17.33
N TYR A 124 0.91 -2.40 -16.97
CA TYR A 124 -0.50 -2.31 -16.59
C TYR A 124 -1.45 -2.79 -17.70
N ASP A 125 -1.34 -2.23 -18.90
CA ASP A 125 -2.26 -2.57 -20.00
C ASP A 125 -2.14 -4.04 -20.42
N LYS A 126 -0.91 -4.57 -20.41
CA LYS A 126 -0.65 -5.99 -20.66
C LYS A 126 -1.33 -6.86 -19.60
N THR A 127 -1.18 -6.51 -18.33
CA THR A 127 -1.73 -7.25 -17.20
C THR A 127 -3.26 -7.26 -17.22
N VAL A 128 -3.88 -6.10 -17.43
CA VAL A 128 -5.35 -5.97 -17.57
C VAL A 128 -5.86 -6.76 -18.78
N ARG A 129 -5.16 -6.69 -19.91
CA ARG A 129 -5.52 -7.45 -21.11
C ARG A 129 -5.39 -8.96 -20.89
N GLU A 130 -4.41 -9.42 -20.12
CA GLU A 130 -4.24 -10.84 -19.80
C GLU A 130 -5.31 -11.33 -18.83
N GLN A 131 -5.64 -10.55 -17.80
CA GLN A 131 -6.70 -10.88 -16.85
C GLN A 131 -8.11 -10.88 -17.49
N SER A 132 -8.36 -10.02 -18.47
CA SER A 132 -9.66 -9.98 -19.17
C SER A 132 -9.90 -11.14 -20.14
N LYS A 133 -8.89 -11.98 -20.43
CA LYS A 133 -9.05 -13.16 -21.28
C LYS A 133 -9.96 -14.17 -20.58
N ARG A 134 -11.22 -14.20 -21.00
CA ARG A 134 -12.17 -15.25 -20.58
C ARG A 134 -11.61 -16.62 -20.99
N PRO A 135 -11.69 -17.64 -20.10
CA PRO A 135 -11.44 -19.01 -20.49
C PRO A 135 -12.28 -19.33 -21.73
N LYS A 136 -11.63 -19.82 -22.80
CA LYS A 136 -12.35 -20.21 -24.02
C LYS A 136 -13.38 -21.27 -23.61
N ALA A 137 -14.66 -20.99 -23.84
CA ALA A 137 -15.71 -21.96 -23.62
C ALA A 137 -15.33 -23.25 -24.36
N ARG A 138 -15.39 -24.38 -23.65
CA ARG A 138 -15.07 -25.69 -24.23
C ARG A 138 -16.00 -25.89 -25.42
N LYS A 139 -15.43 -26.03 -26.63
CA LYS A 139 -16.22 -26.30 -27.84
C LYS A 139 -17.01 -27.60 -27.59
N LYS A 140 -18.34 -27.52 -27.58
CA LYS A 140 -19.19 -28.71 -27.48
C LYS A 140 -18.93 -29.57 -28.71
N ALA A 141 -18.71 -30.87 -28.52
CA ALA A 141 -18.59 -31.80 -29.63
C ALA A 141 -19.91 -31.82 -30.40
N THR A 142 -19.84 -31.78 -31.74
CA THR A 142 -21.01 -31.96 -32.59
C THR A 142 -21.30 -33.45 -32.68
N CYS A 143 -22.36 -33.92 -32.03
CA CYS A 143 -22.72 -35.33 -32.03
C CYS A 143 -23.97 -35.59 -32.86
N VAL A 144 -23.96 -36.66 -33.65
CA VAL A 144 -25.09 -37.13 -34.47
C VAL A 144 -25.46 -38.54 -34.03
N SER A 145 -26.76 -38.84 -33.98
CA SER A 145 -27.24 -40.19 -33.68
C SER A 145 -27.04 -41.09 -34.90
N VAL A 146 -26.37 -42.22 -34.74
CA VAL A 146 -26.08 -43.14 -35.86
C VAL A 146 -27.02 -44.34 -35.88
N ASP A 147 -27.45 -44.82 -34.71
CA ASP A 147 -28.50 -45.82 -34.54
C ASP A 147 -28.90 -45.89 -33.06
N GLY A 148 -30.19 -45.76 -32.73
CA GLY A 148 -30.84 -46.06 -31.44
C GLY A 148 -30.15 -45.64 -30.12
N ASN A 149 -28.98 -46.21 -29.84
CA ASN A 149 -28.17 -45.99 -28.65
C ASN A 149 -26.74 -45.47 -28.91
N THR A 150 -26.27 -45.39 -30.15
CA THR A 150 -24.89 -44.97 -30.49
C THR A 150 -24.87 -43.56 -31.05
N LYS A 151 -23.93 -42.74 -30.58
CA LYS A 151 -23.70 -41.38 -31.09
C LYS A 151 -22.32 -41.28 -31.74
N ALA A 152 -22.22 -40.57 -32.86
CA ALA A 152 -20.94 -40.19 -33.44
C ALA A 152 -20.67 -38.73 -33.11
N CYS A 153 -19.63 -38.46 -32.33
CA CYS A 153 -19.20 -37.12 -31.95
C CYS A 153 -17.99 -36.68 -32.78
N LYS A 154 -18.10 -35.51 -33.41
CA LYS A 154 -16.99 -34.89 -34.15
C LYS A 154 -15.97 -34.32 -33.16
N ASN A 155 -14.74 -34.81 -33.25
CA ASN A 155 -13.60 -34.23 -32.56
C ASN A 155 -13.28 -32.85 -33.15
N GLY A 156 -13.33 -31.83 -32.30
CA GLY A 156 -13.11 -30.43 -32.69
C GLY A 156 -11.69 -30.10 -33.16
N ASN A 157 -10.71 -30.97 -32.96
CA ASN A 157 -9.30 -30.70 -33.25
C ASN A 157 -8.80 -31.23 -34.60
N ASN A 158 -9.34 -32.35 -35.09
CA ASN A 158 -8.86 -33.02 -36.31
C ASN A 158 -9.98 -33.45 -37.26
N GLY A 159 -11.24 -33.16 -36.93
CA GLY A 159 -12.38 -33.50 -37.77
C GLY A 159 -12.76 -34.99 -37.77
N THR A 160 -12.08 -35.83 -36.99
CA THR A 160 -12.39 -37.25 -36.84
C THR A 160 -13.70 -37.45 -36.08
N TRP A 161 -14.50 -38.41 -36.50
CA TRP A 161 -15.72 -38.82 -35.80
C TRP A 161 -15.41 -40.00 -34.88
N ILE A 162 -15.81 -39.88 -33.61
CA ILE A 162 -15.61 -40.90 -32.57
C ILE A 162 -16.99 -41.39 -32.15
N LEU A 163 -17.17 -42.71 -32.09
CA LEU A 163 -18.39 -43.31 -31.57
C LEU A 163 -18.38 -43.28 -30.03
N ASP A 164 -19.49 -42.86 -29.45
CA ASP A 164 -19.81 -42.84 -28.02
C ASP A 164 -21.03 -43.74 -27.79
#